data_AF-A0A8S2SKP2-F1
#
_entry.id   AF-A0A8S2SKP2-F1
#
_cell.length_a   1.000
_cell.length_b   1.000
_cell.length_c   1.000
_cell.angle_alpha   90.00
_cell.angle_beta   90.00
_cell.angle_gamma   90.00
#
_symmetry.space_group_name_H-M   'P 1'
#
loop_
_entity.id
_entity.type
_entity.pdbx_description
1 polymer ?
#
loop_
_entity_poly.entity_id
_entity_poly.type
_entity_poly.pdbx_seq_one_letter_code
_entity_poly.pdbx_strand_id
1 'polypeptide(L)'
;MERIRPITGSFPGGRFMNIRVLHMFDIVQSFEHEFFAQISLSFPVLNHLTLSNAISKNVTPLQQILKPENASSIIEFSHLVELGCFDVHIDYV
;
A
#
# COMPACT_ATOMS: atom_id res chain seq x y z
N MET A 1 -0.09 14.12 -21.62
CA MET A 1 0.34 13.18 -20.56
C MET A 1 -0.46 13.49 -19.32
N GLU A 2 -1.42 12.64 -18.97
CA GLU A 2 -2.14 12.74 -17.71
C GLU A 2 -1.15 12.49 -16.57
N ARG A 3 -1.02 13.45 -15.64
CA ARG A 3 -0.21 13.28 -14.43
C ARG A 3 -0.99 12.40 -13.46
N ILE A 4 -0.80 11.08 -13.55
CA ILE A 4 -1.25 10.14 -12.52
C ILE A 4 -0.48 10.52 -11.24
N ARG A 5 -1.17 11.08 -10.26
CA ARG A 5 -0.58 11.38 -8.96
C ARG A 5 -0.67 10.12 -8.08
N PRO A 6 0.45 9.63 -7.55
CA PRO A 6 0.42 8.48 -6.65
C PRO A 6 -0.30 8.84 -5.35
N ILE A 7 -0.91 7.82 -4.74
CA ILE A 7 -1.47 7.93 -3.39
C ILE A 7 -0.34 7.72 -2.38
N THR A 8 -0.27 8.57 -1.35
CA THR A 8 0.71 8.54 -0.25
C THR A 8 0.04 8.14 1.07
N GLY A 9 0.84 7.91 2.12
CA GLY A 9 0.35 7.61 3.48
C GLY A 9 -0.62 8.64 4.08
N SER A 10 -0.76 9.83 3.49
CA SER A 10 -1.69 10.89 3.91
C SER A 10 -3.04 10.87 3.19
N PHE A 11 -3.38 9.76 2.53
CA PHE A 11 -4.66 9.59 1.86
C PHE A 11 -5.83 9.72 2.85
N PRO A 12 -6.76 10.68 2.65
CA PRO A 12 -7.84 10.92 3.60
C PRO A 12 -8.98 9.88 3.52
N GLY A 13 -8.86 8.88 2.64
CA GLY A 13 -9.93 7.94 2.33
C GLY A 13 -10.89 8.45 1.25
N GLY A 14 -12.02 7.75 1.10
CA GLY A 14 -13.05 7.99 0.10
C GLY A 14 -13.60 6.68 -0.45
N ARG A 15 -14.56 6.75 -1.39
CA ARG A 15 -15.06 5.55 -2.09
C ARG A 15 -15.05 5.78 -3.59
N PHE A 16 -14.19 5.06 -4.28
CA PHE A 16 -13.89 5.23 -5.70
C PHE A 16 -14.32 3.99 -6.49
N MET A 17 -15.59 3.95 -6.86
CA MET A 17 -16.21 2.78 -7.50
C MET A 17 -15.75 2.51 -8.94
N ASN A 18 -14.99 3.42 -9.55
CA ASN A 18 -14.58 3.33 -10.95
C ASN A 18 -13.05 3.23 -11.13
N ILE A 19 -12.27 3.36 -10.05
CA ILE A 19 -10.81 3.29 -10.12
C ILE A 19 -10.41 1.82 -10.06
N ARG A 20 -9.72 1.38 -11.12
CA ARG A 20 -9.29 0.00 -11.32
C ARG A 20 -7.78 -0.18 -11.16
N VAL A 21 -7.02 0.85 -11.51
CA VAL A 21 -5.56 0.86 -11.45
C VAL A 21 -5.14 1.88 -10.41
N LEU A 22 -4.31 1.45 -9.47
CA LEU A 22 -3.76 2.30 -8.42
C LEU A 22 -2.23 2.13 -8.35
N HIS A 23 -1.55 3.27 -8.32
CA HIS A 23 -0.12 3.34 -8.04
C HIS A 23 0.08 4.03 -6.70
N MET A 24 0.69 3.32 -5.76
CA MET A 24 1.11 3.83 -4.46
C MET A 24 2.62 4.00 -4.47
N PHE A 25 3.07 5.16 -4.03
CA PHE A 25 4.49 5.49 -3.97
C PHE A 25 4.76 6.24 -2.69
N ASP A 26 5.67 5.72 -1.87
CA ASP A 26 6.20 6.42 -0.72
C ASP A 26 7.73 6.39 -0.73
N ILE A 27 8.32 7.52 -0.37
CA ILE A 27 9.78 7.73 -0.32
C ILE A 27 10.24 8.11 1.09
N VAL A 28 9.29 8.29 2.01
CA VAL A 28 9.50 8.83 3.34
C VAL A 28 9.20 7.77 4.40
N GLN A 29 8.08 7.04 4.27
CA GLN A 29 7.64 6.08 5.27
C GLN A 29 6.98 4.84 4.65
N SER A 30 7.22 3.69 5.30
CA SER A 30 6.56 2.44 4.96
C SER A 30 5.05 2.55 5.19
N PHE A 31 4.25 2.06 4.25
CA PHE A 31 2.81 1.90 4.42
C PHE A 31 2.52 0.94 5.58
N GLU A 32 1.65 1.35 6.50
CA GLU A 32 1.16 0.52 7.61
C GLU A 32 0.00 -0.38 7.18
N HIS A 33 -0.31 -1.40 7.98
CA HIS A 33 -1.38 -2.36 7.69
C HIS A 33 -2.74 -1.68 7.51
N GLU A 34 -3.07 -0.75 8.40
CA GLU A 34 -4.31 0.03 8.40
C GLU A 34 -4.46 0.84 7.12
N PHE A 35 -3.34 1.26 6.52
CA PHE A 35 -3.35 1.97 5.25
C PHE A 35 -3.90 1.07 4.14
N PHE A 36 -3.40 -0.16 4.02
CA PHE A 36 -3.91 -1.11 3.02
C PHE A 36 -5.38 -1.46 3.26
N ALA A 37 -5.82 -1.54 4.52
CA ALA A 37 -7.22 -1.76 4.85
C ALA A 37 -8.11 -0.57 4.40
N GLN A 38 -7.62 0.66 4.51
CA GLN A 38 -8.31 1.81 3.94
C GLN A 38 -8.33 1.76 2.40
N ILE A 39 -7.24 1.35 1.76
CA ILE A 39 -7.19 1.20 0.30
C ILE A 39 -8.19 0.13 -0.18
N SER A 40 -8.29 -1.01 0.47
CA SER A 40 -9.25 -2.06 0.05
C SER A 40 -10.72 -1.57 0.15
N LEU A 41 -11.04 -0.79 1.18
CA LEU A 41 -12.36 -0.17 1.33
C LEU A 41 -12.61 0.97 0.32
N SER A 42 -11.58 1.77 0.05
CA SER A 42 -11.69 2.93 -0.84
C SER A 42 -11.76 2.56 -2.30
N PHE A 43 -11.16 1.44 -2.71
CA PHE A 43 -11.06 1.00 -4.10
C PHE A 43 -11.64 -0.41 -4.27
N PRO A 44 -12.96 -0.59 -4.12
CA PRO A 44 -13.57 -1.90 -4.07
C PRO A 44 -13.53 -2.67 -5.39
N VAL A 45 -13.19 -2.04 -6.52
CA VAL A 45 -13.08 -2.68 -7.84
C VAL A 45 -11.65 -2.64 -8.39
N LEU A 46 -10.67 -2.41 -7.51
CA LEU A 46 -9.26 -2.36 -7.87
C LEU A 46 -8.82 -3.71 -8.43
N ASN A 47 -8.22 -3.68 -9.62
CA ASN A 47 -7.71 -4.87 -10.28
C ASN A 47 -6.20 -4.86 -10.53
N HIS A 48 -5.56 -3.68 -10.53
CA HIS A 48 -4.11 -3.56 -10.59
C HIS A 48 -3.63 -2.63 -9.47
N LEU A 49 -2.74 -3.13 -8.62
CA LEU A 49 -2.09 -2.36 -7.57
C LEU A 49 -0.59 -2.39 -7.81
N THR A 50 0.02 -1.22 -7.94
CA THR A 50 1.46 -1.07 -7.95
C THR A 50 1.92 -0.43 -6.65
N LEU A 51 2.83 -1.09 -5.96
CA LEU A 51 3.49 -0.61 -4.75
C LEU A 51 4.94 -0.29 -5.07
N SER A 52 5.39 0.88 -4.65
CA SER A 52 6.81 1.18 -4.62
C SER A 52 7.17 1.99 -3.37
N ASN A 53 8.20 1.53 -2.68
CA ASN A 53 8.67 2.11 -1.43
C ASN A 53 10.17 2.38 -1.52
N ALA A 54 10.55 3.53 -2.08
CA ALA A 54 11.95 3.87 -2.32
C ALA A 54 12.70 4.30 -1.05
N ILE A 55 12.30 3.85 0.14
CA ILE A 55 13.08 4.03 1.35
C ILE A 55 14.42 3.36 1.14
N SER A 56 15.41 4.21 0.89
CA SER A 56 16.83 3.88 0.84
C SER A 56 17.16 2.93 1.99
N LYS A 57 17.93 1.88 1.65
CA LYS A 57 18.48 0.77 2.45
C LYS A 57 19.21 1.15 3.76
N ASN A 58 19.00 2.34 4.31
CA ASN A 58 19.69 2.96 5.43
C ASN A 58 18.80 3.17 6.66
N VAL A 59 17.53 2.76 6.65
CA VAL A 59 16.76 2.67 7.90
C VAL A 59 17.24 1.41 8.61
N THR A 60 17.98 1.61 9.70
CA THR A 60 18.45 0.55 10.59
C THR A 60 17.26 -0.32 11.03
N PRO A 61 17.43 -1.65 11.19
CA PRO A 61 16.37 -2.57 11.64
C PRO A 61 15.77 -2.27 13.02
N LEU A 62 16.24 -1.21 13.68
CA LEU A 62 15.90 -0.83 15.06
C LEU A 62 14.50 -0.25 15.24
N GLN A 63 13.72 -0.02 14.18
CA GLN A 63 12.28 0.31 14.29
C GLN A 63 11.35 -0.90 14.11
N GLN A 64 11.88 -2.11 13.88
CA GLN A 64 11.10 -3.35 13.98
C GLN A 64 10.84 -3.77 15.45
N ILE A 65 10.95 -2.83 16.40
CA ILE A 65 10.71 -3.10 17.81
C ILE A 65 9.18 -3.18 18.00
N LEU A 66 8.71 -4.43 18.06
CA LEU A 66 7.47 -4.86 18.67
C LEU A 66 6.19 -4.38 17.95
N LYS A 67 5.89 -4.96 16.77
CA LYS A 67 4.48 -5.08 16.38
C LYS A 67 3.86 -6.18 17.25
N PRO A 68 2.84 -5.89 18.06
CA PRO A 68 2.20 -6.89 18.89
C PRO A 68 1.66 -8.02 18.01
N GLU A 69 1.83 -9.27 18.45
CA GLU A 69 1.41 -10.52 17.78
C GLU A 69 -0.12 -10.66 17.56
N ASN A 70 -0.88 -9.57 17.71
CA ASN A 70 -2.32 -9.59 17.75
C ASN A 70 -2.90 -9.17 16.39
N ALA A 71 -3.29 -10.21 15.65
CA ALA A 71 -4.12 -10.20 14.45
C ALA A 71 -3.51 -9.51 13.22
N SER A 72 -2.57 -10.21 12.59
CA SER A 72 -2.36 -10.12 11.14
C SER A 72 -3.65 -10.53 10.42
N SER A 73 -4.62 -9.63 10.33
CA SER A 73 -5.81 -9.81 9.52
C SER A 73 -5.40 -9.73 8.06
N ILE A 74 -5.56 -10.81 7.31
CA ILE A 74 -5.29 -10.80 5.86
C ILE A 74 -6.18 -9.74 5.22
N ILE A 75 -5.59 -8.79 4.50
CA ILE A 75 -6.35 -7.78 3.74
C ILE A 75 -6.66 -8.39 2.38
N GLU A 76 -7.94 -8.62 2.14
CA GLU A 76 -8.42 -9.15 0.87
C GLU A 76 -8.72 -8.00 -0.11
N PHE A 77 -8.18 -8.12 -1.32
CA PHE A 77 -8.61 -7.33 -2.48
C PHE A 77 -9.33 -8.25 -3.47
N SER A 78 -10.65 -8.40 -3.32
CA SER A 78 -11.44 -9.43 -4.03
C SER A 78 -11.43 -9.32 -5.57
N HIS A 79 -11.01 -8.19 -6.12
CA HIS A 79 -10.94 -7.96 -7.57
C HIS A 79 -9.51 -7.79 -8.09
N LEU A 80 -8.50 -7.91 -7.22
CA LEU A 80 -7.11 -7.73 -7.61
C LEU A 80 -6.64 -8.89 -8.49
N VAL A 81 -6.16 -8.55 -9.67
CA VAL A 81 -5.63 -9.50 -10.66
C VAL A 81 -4.12 -9.40 -10.73
N GLU A 82 -3.57 -8.20 -10.52
CA GLU A 82 -2.14 -7.94 -10.60
C GLU A 82 -1.65 -7.11 -9.41
N LEU A 83 -0.59 -7.60 -8.76
CA LEU A 83 0.18 -6.88 -7.76
C LEU A 83 1.60 -6.67 -8.30
N GLY A 84 1.95 -5.43 -8.59
CA GLY A 84 3.29 -5.01 -8.96
C GLY A 84 4.04 -4.47 -7.74
N CYS A 85 5.16 -5.08 -7.38
CA CYS A 85 5.98 -4.67 -6.25
C CYS A 85 7.37 -4.24 -6.73
N PHE A 86 7.70 -2.96 -6.60
CA PHE A 86 8.98 -2.39 -7.05
C PHE A 86 9.71 -1.74 -5.88
N ASP A 87 10.88 -2.28 -5.52
CA ASP A 87 11.68 -1.81 -4.38
C ASP A 87 10.80 -1.70 -3.11
N VAL A 88 10.16 -2.80 -2.70
CA VAL A 88 9.28 -2.82 -1.52
C VAL A 88 9.86 -3.70 -0.41
N HIS A 89 9.49 -3.44 0.84
CA HIS A 89 9.85 -4.30 1.98
C HIS A 89 9.21 -5.70 1.84
N ILE A 90 9.87 -6.75 2.34
CA ILE A 90 9.41 -8.14 2.21
C ILE A 90 8.05 -8.39 2.88
N ASP A 91 7.74 -7.63 3.93
CA ASP A 91 6.47 -7.72 4.66
C ASP A 91 5.23 -7.34 3.83
N TYR A 92 5.40 -6.87 2.59
CA TYR A 92 4.30 -6.57 1.67
C TYR A 92 3.94 -7.72 0.70
N VAL A 93 4.63 -8.85 0.78
CA VAL A 93 4.42 -10.05 -0.07
C VAL A 93 3.77 -11.17 0.73
#